data_AF-A0A2T4YLE6-F1
#
_entry.id   AF-A0A2T4YLE6-F1
#
_cell.length_a   1.000
_cell.length_b   1.000
_cell.length_c   1.000
_cell.angle_alpha   90.00
_cell.angle_beta   90.00
_cell.angle_gamma   90.00
#
_symmetry.space_group_name_H-M   'P 1'
#
loop_
_entity.id
_entity.type
_entity.pdbx_description
1 polymer ?
#
loop_
_entity_poly.entity_id
_entity_poly.type
_entity_poly.pdbx_seq_one_letter_code
_entity_poly.pdbx_strand_id
1 'polypeptide(L)'
;MIAFIDDHRDVYGVEPICKVLPIAPSTYYAHHAQRRDPARRSCRAQRDEVLRSEVTRVFTQNFEVYGVRKVWRQLMREGVGVARCTVERLMRELGLQGIIRGKPARTTIQDKAAPCPLDHVNRVFHAPAPDRLWLSDFT
;
A
#
# COMPACT_ATOMS: atom_id res chain seq x y z
N MET A 1 24.54 -9.99 3.48
CA MET A 1 25.52 -10.50 4.45
C MET A 1 25.34 -11.98 4.72
N ILE A 2 24.17 -12.45 5.18
CA ILE A 2 23.96 -13.87 5.49
C ILE A 2 24.02 -14.76 4.23
N ALA A 3 23.45 -14.31 3.10
CA ALA A 3 23.56 -15.01 1.82
C ALA A 3 25.03 -15.25 1.41
N PHE A 4 25.89 -14.23 1.54
CA PHE A 4 27.33 -14.37 1.25
C PHE A 4 28.02 -15.44 2.12
N ILE A 5 27.69 -15.49 3.41
CA ILE A 5 28.19 -16.53 4.31
C ILE A 5 27.66 -17.90 3.87
N ASP A 6 26.38 -18.01 3.54
CA ASP A 6 25.77 -19.26 3.07
C ASP A 6 26.44 -19.78 1.78
N ASP A 7 26.76 -18.89 0.84
CA ASP A 7 27.35 -19.24 -0.46
C ASP A 7 28.82 -19.70 -0.36
N HIS A 8 29.55 -19.26 0.68
CA HIS A 8 31.00 -19.45 0.78
C HIS A 8 31.46 -20.25 2.01
N ARG A 9 30.53 -20.64 2.89
CA ARG A 9 30.85 -21.38 4.14
C ARG A 9 31.52 -22.73 3.87
N ASP A 10 31.21 -23.38 2.75
CA ASP A 10 31.76 -24.71 2.42
C ASP A 10 33.23 -24.62 2.01
N VAL A 11 33.68 -23.45 1.53
CA VAL A 11 35.06 -23.21 1.08
C VAL A 11 35.92 -22.63 2.20
N TYR A 12 35.41 -21.64 2.95
CA TYR A 12 36.23 -20.89 3.93
C TYR A 12 35.83 -21.11 5.38
N GLY A 13 34.71 -21.79 5.65
CA GLY A 13 34.13 -21.87 6.98
C GLY A 13 33.44 -20.58 7.42
N VAL A 14 32.50 -20.69 8.37
CA VAL A 14 31.70 -19.56 8.84
C VAL A 14 32.54 -18.56 9.65
N GLU A 15 33.40 -19.03 10.55
CA GLU A 15 34.15 -18.15 11.46
C GLU A 15 35.16 -17.24 10.74
N PRO A 16 35.93 -17.70 9.73
CA PRO A 16 36.82 -16.83 8.97
C PRO A 16 36.07 -15.73 8.21
N ILE A 17 34.94 -16.06 7.60
CA ILE A 17 34.10 -15.07 6.90
C ILE A 17 33.53 -14.04 7.89
N CYS A 18 33.03 -14.52 9.04
CA CYS A 18 32.50 -13.67 10.11
C CYS A 18 33.52 -12.68 10.67
N LYS A 19 34.80 -13.07 10.78
CA LYS A 19 35.90 -12.18 11.19
C LYS A 19 36.14 -11.03 10.20
N VAL A 20 35.99 -11.29 8.90
CA VAL A 20 36.19 -10.27 7.85
C VAL A 20 34.97 -9.35 7.69
N LEU A 21 33.75 -9.87 7.91
CA LEU A 21 32.48 -9.13 7.80
C LEU A 21 32.01 -8.45 9.10
N PRO A 22 32.92 -8.18 10.04
CA PRO A 22 32.68 -8.05 11.50
C PRO A 22 31.30 -8.48 12.05
N ILE A 23 30.90 -9.75 11.85
CA ILE A 23 29.69 -10.33 12.47
C ILE A 23 30.09 -11.40 13.47
N ALA A 24 29.42 -11.49 14.62
CA ALA A 24 29.61 -12.60 15.54
C ALA A 24 29.06 -13.92 14.94
N PRO A 25 29.83 -15.04 14.95
CA PRO A 25 29.35 -16.33 14.45
C PRO A 25 28.05 -16.81 15.11
N SER A 26 27.85 -16.47 16.39
CA SER A 26 26.61 -16.76 17.12
C SER A 26 25.38 -16.11 16.47
N THR A 27 25.51 -14.91 15.91
CA THR A 27 24.43 -14.22 15.18
C THR A 27 24.05 -14.97 13.90
N TYR A 28 25.05 -15.50 13.18
CA TYR A 28 24.80 -16.32 11.99
C TYR A 28 24.01 -17.59 12.35
N TYR A 29 24.49 -18.35 13.34
CA TYR A 29 23.82 -19.58 13.75
C TYR A 29 22.44 -19.33 14.37
N ALA A 30 22.26 -18.25 15.13
CA ALA A 30 20.96 -17.85 15.66
C ALA A 30 19.96 -17.54 14.52
N HIS A 31 20.39 -16.80 13.51
CA HIS A 31 19.56 -16.53 12.33
C HIS A 31 19.25 -17.82 11.56
N HIS A 32 20.24 -18.70 11.37
CA HIS A 32 20.04 -20.00 10.71
C HIS A 32 19.06 -20.88 11.49
N ALA A 33 19.14 -20.89 12.83
CA ALA A 33 18.20 -21.60 13.69
C ALA A 33 16.77 -21.04 13.56
N GLN A 34 16.61 -19.71 13.49
CA GLN A 34 15.30 -19.05 13.27
C GLN A 34 14.72 -19.27 11.86
N ARG A 35 15.57 -19.53 10.86
CA ARG A 35 15.11 -19.95 9.52
C ARG A 35 14.62 -21.38 9.53
N ARG A 36 15.34 -22.29 10.19
CA ARG A 36 14.99 -23.72 10.28
C ARG A 36 13.77 -23.95 11.15
N ASP A 37 13.64 -23.20 12.23
CA ASP A 37 12.57 -23.33 13.21
C ASP A 37 11.89 -21.96 13.44
N PRO A 38 10.76 -21.71 12.75
CA PRO A 38 10.01 -20.46 12.88
C PRO A 38 9.53 -20.18 14.32
N ALA A 39 9.40 -21.19 15.18
CA ALA A 39 8.98 -21.00 16.57
C ALA A 39 10.03 -20.28 17.42
N ARG A 40 11.30 -20.27 16.99
CA ARG A 40 12.39 -19.53 17.64
C ARG A 40 12.42 -18.04 17.28
N ARG A 41 11.58 -17.62 16.34
CA ARG A 41 11.45 -16.20 16.00
C ARG A 41 10.72 -15.47 17.13
N SER A 42 10.90 -14.16 17.21
CA SER A 42 10.16 -13.34 18.17
C SER A 42 8.64 -13.44 17.95
N CYS A 43 7.84 -13.27 19.01
CA CYS A 43 6.38 -13.30 18.91
C CYS A 43 5.84 -12.32 17.86
N ARG A 44 6.51 -11.16 17.71
CA ARG A 44 6.20 -10.18 16.67
C ARG A 44 6.42 -10.75 15.26
N ALA A 45 7.56 -11.37 15.01
CA ALA A 45 7.86 -11.94 13.69
C ALA A 45 6.92 -13.10 13.33
N GLN A 46 6.54 -13.92 14.31
CA GLN A 46 5.53 -14.96 14.11
C GLN A 46 4.15 -14.36 13.77
N ARG A 47 3.72 -13.33 14.50
CA ARG A 47 2.47 -12.61 14.22
C ARG A 47 2.49 -11.94 12.86
N ASP A 48 3.62 -11.32 12.48
CA ASP A 48 3.79 -10.69 11.17
C ASP A 48 3.66 -11.70 10.03
N GLU A 49 4.14 -12.93 10.20
CA GLU A 49 4.00 -13.99 9.18
C GLU A 49 2.53 -14.33 8.92
N VAL A 50 1.74 -14.48 9.98
CA VAL A 50 0.28 -14.69 9.88
C VAL A 50 -0.41 -13.47 9.27
N LEU A 51 0.01 -12.26 9.64
CA LEU A 51 -0.57 -11.04 9.07
C LEU A 51 -0.21 -10.87 7.59
N ARG A 52 0.97 -11.32 7.14
CA ARG A 52 1.35 -11.29 5.71
C ARG A 52 0.42 -12.16 4.87
N SER A 53 0.07 -13.36 5.35
CA SER A 53 -0.88 -14.22 4.63
C SER A 53 -2.28 -13.58 4.56
N GLU A 54 -2.76 -12.99 5.65
CA GLU A 54 -4.06 -12.29 5.66
C GLU A 54 -4.08 -11.05 4.77
N VAL A 55 -3.03 -10.22 4.83
CA VAL A 55 -2.87 -9.03 3.97
C VAL A 55 -2.86 -9.44 2.49
N THR A 56 -2.12 -10.49 2.14
CA THR A 56 -2.03 -10.98 0.77
C THR A 56 -3.37 -11.55 0.31
N ARG A 57 -4.05 -12.34 1.15
CA ARG A 57 -5.39 -12.88 0.86
C ARG A 57 -6.40 -11.77 0.58
N VAL A 58 -6.47 -10.77 1.46
CA VAL A 58 -7.39 -9.63 1.28
C VAL A 58 -7.03 -8.86 0.01
N PHE A 59 -5.75 -8.66 -0.28
CA PHE A 59 -5.32 -7.95 -1.49
C PHE A 59 -5.73 -8.68 -2.77
N THR A 60 -5.45 -9.97 -2.88
CA THR A 60 -5.75 -10.78 -4.07
C THR A 60 -7.25 -10.99 -4.26
N GLN A 61 -8.01 -11.20 -3.19
CA GLN A 61 -9.48 -11.31 -3.24
C GLN A 61 -10.17 -10.01 -3.70
N ASN A 62 -9.51 -8.86 -3.54
CA ASN A 62 -10.02 -7.56 -3.97
C ASN A 62 -9.36 -7.08 -5.27
N PHE A 63 -9.01 -8.02 -6.16
CA PHE A 63 -8.46 -7.78 -7.49
C PHE A 63 -7.22 -6.87 -7.50
N GLU A 64 -6.44 -6.89 -6.42
CA GLU A 64 -5.21 -6.08 -6.29
C GLU A 64 -5.45 -4.55 -6.32
N VAL A 65 -6.73 -4.13 -6.22
CA VAL A 65 -7.11 -2.71 -6.24
C VAL A 65 -6.90 -2.05 -4.87
N TYR A 66 -6.94 -2.84 -3.80
CA TYR A 66 -6.94 -2.30 -2.45
C TYR A 66 -5.56 -1.85 -2.00
N GLY A 67 -5.41 -0.55 -1.74
CA GLY A 67 -4.26 -0.01 -1.03
C GLY A 67 -4.38 -0.19 0.49
N VAL A 68 -3.33 0.21 1.22
CA VAL A 68 -3.17 0.11 2.68
C VAL A 68 -4.45 0.38 3.47
N ARG A 69 -5.13 1.51 3.20
CA ARG A 69 -6.34 1.89 3.96
C ARG A 69 -7.51 0.94 3.75
N LYS A 70 -7.68 0.41 2.54
CA LYS A 70 -8.78 -0.51 2.22
C LYS A 70 -8.50 -1.91 2.76
N VAL A 71 -7.27 -2.41 2.59
CA VAL A 71 -6.83 -3.67 3.20
C VAL A 71 -7.00 -3.63 4.72
N TRP A 72 -6.50 -2.57 5.38
CA TRP A 72 -6.64 -2.41 6.83
C TRP A 72 -8.11 -2.41 7.28
N ARG A 73 -9.00 -1.69 6.59
CA ARG A 73 -10.43 -1.70 6.92
C ARG A 73 -11.07 -3.07 6.71
N GLN A 74 -10.67 -3.80 5.67
CA GLN A 74 -11.20 -5.13 5.41
C GLN A 74 -10.77 -6.12 6.51
N LEU A 75 -9.49 -6.10 6.91
CA LEU A 75 -9.00 -6.89 8.04
C LEU A 75 -9.75 -6.59 9.34
N MET A 76 -10.00 -5.30 9.63
CA MET A 76 -10.80 -4.90 10.79
C MET A 76 -12.24 -5.41 10.74
N ARG A 77 -12.87 -5.45 9.56
CA ARG A 77 -14.23 -6.01 9.37
C ARG A 77 -14.28 -7.52 9.60
N GLU A 78 -13.19 -8.21 9.30
CA GLU A 78 -13.02 -9.64 9.51
C GLU A 78 -12.54 -9.99 10.94
N GLY A 79 -12.46 -8.99 11.84
CA GLY A 79 -12.07 -9.19 13.23
C GLY A 79 -10.55 -9.27 13.47
N VAL A 80 -9.73 -9.04 12.45
CA VAL A 80 -8.27 -9.05 12.58
C VAL A 80 -7.80 -7.69 13.10
N GLY A 81 -7.62 -7.60 14.42
CA GLY A 81 -7.12 -6.41 15.11
C GLY A 81 -5.65 -6.11 14.76
N VAL A 82 -5.43 -5.17 13.85
CA VAL A 82 -4.09 -4.74 13.42
C VAL A 82 -4.00 -3.23 13.23
N ALA A 83 -2.85 -2.66 13.58
CA ALA A 83 -2.57 -1.24 13.37
C ALA A 83 -2.34 -0.93 11.89
N ARG A 84 -2.84 0.22 11.42
CA ARG A 84 -2.66 0.68 10.02
C ARG A 84 -1.20 0.71 9.59
N CYS A 85 -0.30 1.19 10.44
CA CYS A 85 1.15 1.25 10.17
C CYS A 85 1.78 -0.14 10.00
N THR A 86 1.20 -1.18 10.63
CA THR A 86 1.66 -2.55 10.45
C THR A 86 1.26 -3.07 9.08
N VAL A 87 0.02 -2.84 8.66
CA VAL A 87 -0.43 -3.19 7.29
C VAL A 87 0.40 -2.46 6.24
N GLU A 88 0.65 -1.17 6.43
CA GLU A 88 1.48 -0.36 5.53
C GLU A 88 2.90 -0.94 5.38
N ARG A 89 3.55 -1.24 6.50
CA ARG A 89 4.87 -1.86 6.50
C ARG A 89 4.86 -3.23 5.81
N LEU A 90 3.90 -4.10 6.14
CA LEU A 90 3.83 -5.44 5.56
C LEU A 90 3.54 -5.41 4.07
N MET A 91 2.63 -4.53 3.61
CA MET A 91 2.39 -4.35 2.18
C MET A 91 3.66 -3.87 1.45
N ARG A 92 4.43 -2.95 2.05
CA ARG A 92 5.71 -2.49 1.48
C ARG A 92 6.75 -3.61 1.42
N GLU A 93 6.88 -4.41 2.48
CA GLU A 93 7.79 -5.56 2.51
C GLU A 93 7.42 -6.64 1.47
N LEU A 94 6.12 -6.82 1.20
CA LEU A 94 5.60 -7.76 0.21
C LEU A 94 5.55 -7.19 -1.22
N GLY A 95 5.86 -5.91 -1.41
CA GLY A 95 5.75 -5.24 -2.71
C GLY A 95 4.31 -5.04 -3.20
N LEU A 96 3.32 -5.10 -2.31
CA LEU A 96 1.91 -4.93 -2.65
C LEU A 96 1.53 -3.45 -2.71
N GLN A 97 1.02 -3.01 -3.86
CA GLN A 97 0.56 -1.65 -4.07
C GLN A 97 -0.85 -1.66 -4.66
N GLY A 98 -1.77 -1.00 -3.96
CA GLY A 98 -3.12 -0.82 -4.49
C GLY A 98 -3.16 0.20 -5.62
N ILE A 99 -4.12 0.00 -6.53
CA ILE A 99 -4.34 0.89 -7.67
C ILE A 99 -4.89 2.24 -7.18
N ILE A 100 -4.21 3.32 -7.57
CA ILE A 100 -4.70 4.69 -7.42
C ILE A 100 -5.45 5.03 -8.71
N ARG A 101 -6.75 5.36 -8.62
CA ARG A 101 -7.47 5.88 -9.79
C ARG A 101 -6.75 7.14 -10.27
N GLY A 102 -6.37 7.13 -11.54
CA GLY A 102 -5.63 8.22 -12.19
C GLY A 102 -6.31 9.57 -12.01
N LYS A 103 -5.49 10.63 -12.13
CA LYS A 103 -5.91 12.04 -12.17
C LYS A 103 -7.24 12.16 -12.93
N PRO A 104 -8.22 12.94 -12.43
CA PRO A 104 -9.41 13.22 -13.22
C PRO A 104 -8.96 13.74 -14.58
N ALA A 105 -9.29 13.00 -15.65
CA ALA A 105 -9.08 13.48 -17.00
C ALA A 105 -9.94 14.74 -17.12
N ARG A 106 -9.30 15.88 -17.40
CA ARG A 106 -10.02 17.12 -17.67
C ARG A 106 -10.62 16.95 -19.06
N THR A 107 -11.85 16.43 -19.11
CA THR A 107 -12.61 16.18 -20.35
C THR A 107 -12.83 17.46 -21.15
N THR A 108 -12.95 18.59 -20.45
CA THR A 108 -13.24 19.89 -21.07
C THR A 108 -12.24 20.94 -20.60
N ILE A 109 -11.43 21.43 -21.53
CA ILE A 109 -10.65 22.65 -21.37
C ILE A 109 -11.49 23.75 -22.03
N GLN A 110 -12.14 24.60 -21.24
CA GLN A 110 -12.85 25.76 -21.78
C GLN A 110 -11.88 26.63 -22.57
N ASP A 111 -12.18 26.83 -23.86
CA ASP A 111 -11.53 27.86 -24.65
C ASP A 111 -12.11 29.22 -24.25
N LYS A 112 -11.28 30.08 -23.66
CA LYS A 112 -11.67 31.44 -23.24
C LYS A 112 -11.84 32.39 -24.41
N ALA A 113 -11.34 32.04 -25.60
CA ALA A 113 -11.47 32.84 -26.80
C ALA A 113 -12.73 32.47 -27.61
N ALA A 114 -13.38 31.34 -27.30
CA ALA A 114 -14.62 30.97 -27.93
C ALA A 114 -15.74 31.96 -27.54
N PRO A 115 -16.60 32.37 -28.49
CA PRO A 115 -17.70 33.27 -28.21
C PRO A 115 -18.65 32.64 -27.19
N CYS A 116 -18.65 33.20 -25.98
CA CYS A 116 -19.56 32.82 -24.91
C CYS A 116 -20.91 33.53 -25.15
N PRO A 117 -22.04 32.82 -25.08
CA PRO A 117 -23.35 33.46 -25.09
C PRO A 117 -23.41 34.53 -24.00
N LEU A 118 -24.09 35.63 -24.30
CA LEU A 118 -24.29 36.70 -23.33
C LEU A 118 -25.08 36.16 -22.15
N ASP A 119 -24.58 36.41 -20.94
CA ASP A 119 -25.30 36.13 -19.72
C ASP A 119 -26.46 37.12 -19.59
N HIS A 120 -27.65 36.71 -20.04
CA HIS A 120 -28.85 37.54 -20.01
C HIS A 120 -29.33 37.86 -18.58
N VAL A 121 -28.79 37.18 -17.57
CA VAL A 121 -29.21 37.35 -16.17
C VAL A 121 -28.10 37.85 -15.26
N ASN A 122 -26.91 38.16 -15.81
CA ASN A 122 -25.76 38.68 -15.08
C ASN A 122 -25.46 37.88 -13.78
N ARG A 123 -25.54 36.55 -13.85
CA ARG A 123 -25.39 35.62 -12.72
C ARG A 123 -26.38 35.79 -11.57
N VAL A 124 -27.51 36.45 -11.81
CA VAL A 124 -28.62 36.53 -10.85
C VAL A 124 -29.61 35.39 -11.15
N PHE A 125 -29.39 34.25 -10.49
CA PHE A 125 -30.24 33.05 -10.63
C PHE A 125 -31.46 33.05 -9.71
N HIS A 126 -31.91 34.23 -9.29
CA HIS A 126 -33.05 34.41 -8.43
C HIS A 126 -34.21 35.02 -9.22
N ALA A 127 -35.40 34.41 -9.10
CA ALA A 127 -36.61 34.88 -9.76
C ALA A 127 -37.70 35.17 -8.70
N PRO A 128 -38.46 36.27 -8.84
CA PRO A 128 -39.50 36.66 -7.87
C PRO A 128 -40.75 35.77 -7.92
N ALA A 129 -40.91 34.95 -8.96
CA ALA A 129 -42.01 34.01 -9.16
C ALA A 129 -41.59 32.87 -10.11
N PRO A 130 -42.30 31.72 -10.10
CA PRO A 130 -42.13 30.66 -11.09
C PRO A 130 -42.32 31.16 -12.53
N ASP A 131 -41.77 30.44 -13.51
CA ASP A 131 -41.82 30.73 -14.96
C ASP A 131 -41.24 32.08 -15.41
N ARG A 132 -40.54 32.80 -14.53
CA ARG A 132 -39.85 34.07 -14.87
C ARG A 132 -38.42 33.90 -15.34
N LEU A 133 -37.78 32.78 -15.01
CA LEU A 133 -36.41 32.46 -15.37
C LEU A 133 -36.29 30.98 -15.72
N TRP A 134 -35.77 30.69 -16.91
CA TRP A 134 -35.57 29.33 -17.40
C TRP A 134 -34.07 29.13 -17.58
N LEU A 135 -33.53 28.09 -16.94
CA LEU A 135 -32.12 27.73 -16.99
C LEU A 135 -32.00 26.31 -17.56
N SER A 136 -31.05 26.12 -18.46
CA SER A 136 -30.66 24.80 -18.96
C SER A 136 -29.18 24.58 -18.70
N ASP A 137 -28.82 23.44 -18.13
CA ASP A 137 -27.44 23.03 -17.95
C ASP A 137 -27.12 21.83 -18.86
N PHE A 138 -25.92 21.84 -19.43
CA PHE A 138 -25.39 20.72 -20.21
C PHE A 138 -24.21 20.13 -19.42
N THR A 139 -24.27 18.83 -19.11
CA THR A 139 -23.23 18.10 -18.39
C THR A 139 -22.28 17.35 -19.33
#